data_AF-A0A519D8J4-F1
#
_entry.id   AF-A0A519D8J4-F1
#
_cell.length_a   1.000
_cell.length_b   1.000
_cell.length_c   1.000
_cell.angle_alpha   90.00
_cell.angle_beta   90.00
_cell.angle_gamma   90.00
#
_symmetry.space_group_name_H-M   'P 1'
#
loop_
_entity.id
_entity.type
_entity.pdbx_description
1 polymer ?
#
loop_
_entity_poly.entity_id
_entity_poly.type
_entity_poly.pdbx_seq_one_letter_code
_entity_poly.pdbx_strand_id
1 'polypeptide(L)'
;MKNRVLVWIDPTFMQFAITKFLQKKYDADYFAVTDLNHHLQKSFMKQEIVNFKKIWHYWDESFKTQKINLEYLANFETKYDMSLWTLVYSERIFLNYNEYYQFSSHEILQIIQHDCKLFEKILDEVNPNFLLINGVDFHRNYLLSKICKSRGIKVLMLSTSRFGYRCMISSEYDKFDENLKIPAENIPHKNLNELYDYLKQHDKFAHTMSIPTGAGGYSFLYKIKTLFHWMRKTFDQKYRESTFFNT
;
A
#
# COMPACT_ATOMS: atom_id res chain seq x y z
N MET A 1 -4.00 -24.19 -12.64
CA MET A 1 -4.70 -22.88 -12.71
C MET A 1 -3.67 -21.78 -12.72
N LYS A 2 -3.96 -20.65 -13.36
CA LYS A 2 -3.08 -19.48 -13.40
C LYS A 2 -3.00 -18.84 -12.02
N ASN A 3 -1.81 -18.40 -11.62
CA ASN A 3 -1.65 -17.71 -10.34
C ASN A 3 -2.42 -16.39 -10.32
N ARG A 4 -2.99 -16.05 -9.17
CA ARG A 4 -3.75 -14.82 -8.94
C ARG A 4 -2.96 -13.89 -8.04
N VAL A 5 -2.92 -12.62 -8.41
CA VAL A 5 -2.11 -11.59 -7.76
C VAL A 5 -3.00 -10.43 -7.38
N LEU A 6 -3.13 -10.17 -6.08
CA LEU A 6 -3.78 -8.98 -5.56
C LEU A 6 -2.75 -7.88 -5.34
N VAL A 7 -3.02 -6.68 -5.85
CA VAL A 7 -2.10 -5.54 -5.77
C VAL A 7 -2.77 -4.44 -4.95
N TRP A 8 -2.13 -4.03 -3.86
CA TRP A 8 -2.51 -2.83 -3.12
C TRP A 8 -1.88 -1.60 -3.76
N ILE A 9 -2.69 -0.62 -4.14
CA ILE A 9 -2.24 0.59 -4.84
C ILE A 9 -2.54 1.81 -4.00
N ASP A 10 -1.48 2.38 -3.43
CA ASP A 10 -1.51 3.64 -2.70
C ASP A 10 -1.16 4.84 -3.62
N PRO A 11 -1.23 6.10 -3.14
CA PRO A 11 -0.93 7.27 -3.95
C PRO A 11 0.53 7.39 -4.43
N THR A 12 1.44 6.52 -3.98
CA THR A 12 2.82 6.46 -4.51
C THR A 12 2.88 5.74 -5.86
N PHE A 13 1.87 4.93 -6.18
CA PHE A 13 1.76 4.12 -7.40
C PHE A 13 2.94 3.17 -7.65
N MET A 14 3.76 2.87 -6.64
CA MET A 14 4.92 1.99 -6.78
C MET A 14 4.53 0.57 -7.20
N GLN A 15 3.55 -0.02 -6.54
CA GLN A 15 3.06 -1.37 -6.82
C GLN A 15 2.36 -1.42 -8.19
N PHE A 16 1.66 -0.35 -8.58
CA PHE A 16 1.10 -0.20 -9.92
C PHE A 16 2.19 -0.21 -11.00
N ALA A 17 3.24 0.61 -10.83
CA ALA A 17 4.36 0.67 -11.74
C ALA A 17 5.10 -0.68 -11.83
N ILE A 18 5.31 -1.37 -10.71
CA ILE A 18 5.89 -2.72 -10.68
C ILE A 18 5.01 -3.69 -11.45
N THR A 19 3.70 -3.64 -11.24
CA THR A 19 2.75 -4.55 -11.89
C THR A 19 2.79 -4.42 -13.41
N LYS A 20 2.92 -3.21 -13.96
CA LYS A 20 3.13 -2.97 -15.40
C LYS A 20 4.29 -3.80 -15.97
N PHE A 21 5.41 -3.87 -15.26
CA PHE A 21 6.57 -4.65 -15.72
C PHE A 21 6.41 -6.13 -15.42
N LEU A 22 5.79 -6.48 -14.28
CA LEU A 22 5.57 -7.85 -13.85
C LEU A 22 4.65 -8.60 -14.83
N GLN A 23 3.58 -7.97 -15.31
CA GLN A 23 2.65 -8.55 -16.29
C GLN A 23 3.32 -8.99 -17.60
N LYS A 24 4.42 -8.34 -17.99
CA LYS A 24 5.20 -8.71 -19.18
C LYS A 24 6.10 -9.92 -18.95
N LYS A 25 6.41 -10.24 -17.69
CA LYS A 25 7.39 -11.25 -17.30
C LYS A 25 6.75 -12.48 -16.67
N TYR A 26 5.53 -12.35 -16.19
CA TYR A 26 4.86 -13.38 -15.42
C TYR A 26 3.40 -13.47 -15.82
N ASP A 27 3.02 -14.64 -16.33
CA ASP A 27 1.65 -14.89 -16.76
C ASP A 27 0.78 -15.20 -15.53
N ALA A 28 0.16 -14.15 -14.95
CA ALA A 28 -0.81 -14.25 -13.85
C ALA A 28 -2.13 -13.51 -14.13
N ASP A 29 -3.13 -13.76 -13.29
CA ASP A 29 -4.34 -12.95 -13.20
C ASP A 29 -4.15 -11.85 -12.16
N TYR A 30 -4.34 -10.59 -12.55
CA TYR A 30 -4.05 -9.44 -11.71
C TYR A 30 -5.34 -8.76 -11.26
N PHE A 31 -5.37 -8.41 -9.98
CA PHE A 31 -6.47 -7.76 -9.28
C PHE A 31 -5.91 -6.58 -8.49
N ALA A 32 -6.70 -5.53 -8.26
CA ALA A 32 -6.23 -4.36 -7.52
C ALA A 32 -7.21 -3.90 -6.46
N VAL A 33 -6.69 -3.50 -5.30
CA VAL A 33 -7.40 -2.66 -4.34
C VAL A 33 -6.70 -1.31 -4.31
N THR A 34 -7.42 -0.23 -4.56
CA THR A 34 -6.84 1.11 -4.59
C THR A 34 -7.23 1.91 -3.35
N ASP A 35 -6.24 2.49 -2.72
CA ASP A 35 -6.35 3.47 -1.65
C ASP A 35 -6.06 4.86 -2.20
N LEU A 36 -7.01 5.36 -3.00
CA LEU A 36 -6.88 6.62 -3.72
C LEU A 36 -8.06 7.53 -3.36
N ASN A 37 -7.78 8.81 -3.15
CA ASN A 37 -8.85 9.80 -3.04
C ASN A 37 -9.68 9.86 -4.34
N HIS A 38 -10.87 10.48 -4.28
CA HIS A 38 -11.82 10.44 -5.40
C HIS A 38 -11.27 11.07 -6.70
N HIS A 39 -10.33 12.01 -6.62
CA HIS A 39 -9.71 12.61 -7.80
C HIS A 39 -8.72 11.66 -8.49
N LEU A 40 -7.85 11.05 -7.70
CA LEU A 40 -6.88 10.08 -8.19
C LEU A 40 -7.62 8.86 -8.72
N GLN A 41 -8.66 8.39 -8.03
CA GLN A 41 -9.52 7.29 -8.46
C GLN A 41 -10.14 7.54 -9.84
N LYS A 42 -10.74 8.71 -10.08
CA LYS A 42 -11.33 9.08 -11.39
C LYS A 42 -10.33 8.97 -12.54
N SER A 43 -9.08 9.37 -12.30
CA SER A 43 -8.02 9.31 -13.31
C SER A 43 -7.46 7.90 -13.45
N PHE A 44 -7.29 7.20 -12.33
CA PHE A 44 -6.82 5.82 -12.28
C PHE A 44 -7.77 4.88 -13.01
N MET A 45 -9.09 5.05 -12.89
CA MET A 45 -10.05 4.18 -13.59
C MET A 45 -10.05 4.30 -15.11
N LYS A 46 -9.38 5.31 -15.66
CA LYS A 46 -9.18 5.48 -17.11
C LYS A 46 -7.84 4.92 -17.60
N GLN A 47 -7.03 4.35 -16.72
CA GLN A 47 -5.71 3.84 -17.07
C GLN A 47 -5.84 2.57 -17.93
N GLU A 48 -4.96 2.44 -18.93
CA GLU A 48 -4.83 1.25 -19.79
C GLU A 48 -3.41 0.64 -19.70
N ILE A 49 -2.64 1.05 -18.69
CA ILE A 49 -1.22 0.68 -18.53
C ILE A 49 -1.07 -0.73 -17.97
N VAL A 50 -1.96 -1.12 -17.07
CA VAL A 50 -1.97 -2.40 -16.37
C VAL A 50 -3.34 -3.03 -16.54
N ASN A 51 -3.39 -4.27 -17.03
CA ASN A 51 -4.65 -4.98 -17.23
C ASN A 51 -5.06 -5.70 -15.94
N PHE A 52 -5.97 -5.09 -15.17
CA PHE A 52 -6.56 -5.72 -13.99
C PHE A 52 -7.89 -6.36 -14.36
N LYS A 53 -8.12 -7.61 -13.94
CA LYS A 53 -9.40 -8.29 -14.11
C LYS A 53 -10.53 -7.62 -13.33
N LYS A 54 -10.21 -7.11 -12.14
CA LYS A 54 -11.13 -6.35 -11.30
C LYS A 54 -10.36 -5.41 -10.38
N ILE A 55 -10.96 -4.25 -10.12
CA ILE A 55 -10.43 -3.21 -9.26
C ILE A 55 -11.50 -2.91 -8.21
N TRP A 56 -11.11 -2.91 -6.93
CA TRP A 56 -11.90 -2.40 -5.82
C TRP A 56 -11.31 -1.08 -5.35
N HIS A 57 -12.15 -0.17 -4.90
CA HIS A 57 -11.71 1.07 -4.29
C HIS A 57 -12.03 1.03 -2.81
N TYR A 58 -11.01 1.19 -1.98
CA TYR A 58 -11.13 1.09 -0.53
C TYR A 58 -12.15 2.10 0.04
N TRP A 59 -12.28 3.27 -0.59
CA TRP A 59 -13.15 4.36 -0.13
C TRP A 59 -14.57 4.37 -0.74
N ASP A 60 -14.99 3.35 -1.49
CA ASP A 60 -16.30 3.35 -2.16
C ASP A 60 -17.47 3.11 -1.19
N GLU A 61 -17.27 2.30 -0.15
CA GLU A 61 -18.29 1.96 0.83
C GLU A 61 -18.14 2.84 2.10
N SER A 62 -19.25 3.43 2.58
CA SER A 62 -19.22 4.28 3.78
C SER A 62 -19.29 3.42 5.05
N PHE A 63 -18.36 3.64 5.98
CA PHE A 63 -18.37 3.02 7.31
C PHE A 63 -19.47 3.58 8.23
N LYS A 64 -19.93 4.82 8.00
CA LYS A 64 -20.78 5.59 8.93
C LYS A 64 -22.17 5.00 9.17
N THR A 65 -22.64 4.10 8.30
CA THR A 65 -24.00 3.52 8.40
C THR A 65 -24.01 2.09 8.94
N GLN A 66 -22.85 1.51 9.28
CA GLN A 66 -22.78 0.13 9.71
C GLN A 66 -23.13 -0.03 11.19
N LYS A 67 -24.08 -0.92 11.48
CA LYS A 67 -24.29 -1.41 12.85
C LYS A 67 -23.07 -2.23 13.27
N ILE A 68 -22.52 -1.89 14.43
CA ILE A 68 -21.39 -2.62 15.01
C ILE A 68 -21.88 -4.00 15.47
N ASN A 69 -21.13 -5.03 15.11
CA ASN A 69 -21.30 -6.41 15.54
C ASN A 69 -20.03 -6.84 16.29
N LEU A 70 -20.08 -6.77 17.62
CA LEU A 70 -18.96 -7.12 18.49
C LEU A 70 -18.63 -8.62 18.44
N GLU A 71 -19.63 -9.47 18.25
CA GLU A 71 -19.43 -10.92 18.10
C GLU A 71 -18.63 -11.23 16.84
N TYR A 72 -18.96 -10.58 15.72
CA TYR A 72 -18.17 -10.68 14.49
C TYR A 72 -16.72 -10.25 14.71
N LEU A 73 -16.49 -9.12 15.39
CA LEU A 73 -15.13 -8.62 15.64
C LEU A 73 -14.32 -9.55 16.56
N ALA A 74 -14.93 -10.11 17.60
CA ALA A 74 -14.28 -11.09 18.47
C ALA A 74 -13.93 -12.39 17.72
N ASN A 75 -14.85 -12.87 16.87
CA ASN A 75 -14.59 -14.03 16.01
C ASN A 75 -13.49 -13.74 14.98
N PHE A 76 -13.43 -12.51 14.48
CA PHE A 76 -12.38 -12.07 13.56
C PHE A 76 -11.00 -12.09 14.22
N GLU A 77 -10.87 -11.56 15.45
CA GLU A 77 -9.62 -11.61 16.23
C GLU A 77 -9.14 -13.05 16.42
N THR A 78 -10.07 -13.96 16.77
CA THR A 78 -9.77 -15.38 16.95
C THR A 78 -9.37 -16.05 15.63
N LYS A 79 -10.08 -15.75 14.54
CA LYS A 79 -9.85 -16.35 13.21
C LYS A 79 -8.48 -15.99 12.62
N TYR A 80 -7.99 -14.79 12.89
CA TYR A 80 -6.76 -14.25 12.29
C TYR A 80 -5.62 -14.06 13.28
N ASP A 81 -5.79 -14.52 14.52
CA ASP A 81 -4.80 -14.43 15.61
C ASP A 81 -4.21 -13.02 15.73
N MET A 82 -5.07 -12.04 15.95
CA MET A 82 -4.67 -10.64 16.09
C MET A 82 -5.55 -9.88 17.08
N SER A 83 -5.00 -8.82 17.68
CA SER A 83 -5.76 -7.85 18.45
C SER A 83 -6.08 -6.61 17.60
N LEU A 84 -7.37 -6.36 17.39
CA LEU A 84 -7.88 -5.17 16.72
C LEU A 84 -7.60 -3.90 17.55
N TRP A 85 -7.63 -3.99 18.89
CA TRP A 85 -7.29 -2.83 19.72
C TRP A 85 -5.81 -2.49 19.66
N THR A 86 -4.90 -3.47 19.62
CA THR A 86 -3.48 -3.19 19.36
C THR A 86 -3.27 -2.50 18.01
N LEU A 87 -4.00 -2.94 16.98
CA LEU A 87 -3.99 -2.27 15.67
C LEU A 87 -4.45 -0.81 15.79
N VAL A 88 -5.58 -0.56 16.46
CA VAL A 88 -6.11 0.80 16.67
C VAL A 88 -5.13 1.69 17.41
N TYR A 89 -4.54 1.22 18.52
CA TYR A 89 -3.59 2.02 19.31
C TYR A 89 -2.28 2.33 18.57
N SER A 90 -1.93 1.54 17.55
CA SER A 90 -0.77 1.80 16.70
C SER A 90 -1.04 2.83 15.59
N GLU A 91 -2.30 3.15 15.32
CA GLU A 91 -2.68 4.02 14.23
C GLU A 91 -2.75 5.48 14.67
N ARG A 92 -1.91 6.31 14.06
CA ARG A 92 -1.77 7.74 14.41
C ARG A 92 -3.06 8.52 14.20
N ILE A 93 -3.90 8.11 13.23
CA ILE A 93 -5.17 8.81 12.94
C ILE A 93 -6.21 8.67 14.07
N PHE A 94 -6.12 7.61 14.88
CA PHE A 94 -7.04 7.32 15.98
C PHE A 94 -6.53 7.83 17.33
N LEU A 95 -5.31 8.36 17.38
CA LEU A 95 -4.76 8.92 18.62
C LEU A 95 -5.41 10.27 18.95
N ASN A 96 -5.53 10.54 20.25
CA ASN A 96 -6.10 11.80 20.77
C ASN A 96 -5.33 13.05 20.33
N TYR A 97 -4.13 12.91 19.73
CA TYR A 97 -3.34 14.03 19.19
C TYR A 97 -3.68 14.39 17.74
N ASN A 98 -4.70 13.76 17.14
CA ASN A 98 -5.17 14.13 15.80
C ASN A 98 -5.91 15.46 15.84
N GLU A 99 -5.25 16.54 15.39
CA GLU A 99 -5.80 17.90 15.39
C GLU A 99 -6.99 18.07 14.42
N TYR A 100 -7.17 17.18 13.45
CA TYR A 100 -8.19 17.31 12.40
C TYR A 100 -9.52 16.67 12.79
N TYR A 101 -9.49 15.54 13.49
CA TYR A 101 -10.70 14.82 13.88
C TYR A 101 -10.43 13.90 15.08
N GLN A 102 -11.33 13.95 16.07
CA GLN A 102 -11.27 13.10 17.25
C GLN A 102 -12.31 11.97 17.10
N PHE A 103 -11.83 10.78 16.73
CA PHE A 103 -12.70 9.63 16.54
C PHE A 103 -13.19 9.10 17.88
N SER A 104 -14.50 8.88 18.01
CA SER A 104 -15.06 8.11 19.11
C SER A 104 -14.75 6.62 18.95
N SER A 105 -14.73 5.86 20.06
CA SER A 105 -14.56 4.40 20.00
C SER A 105 -15.61 3.72 19.11
N HIS A 106 -16.81 4.28 19.03
CA HIS A 106 -17.87 3.78 18.14
C HIS A 106 -17.47 3.93 16.67
N GLU A 107 -16.98 5.10 16.26
CA GLU A 107 -16.53 5.33 14.88
C GLU A 107 -15.32 4.48 14.52
N ILE A 108 -14.37 4.33 15.45
CA ILE A 108 -13.21 3.45 15.25
C ILE A 108 -13.68 2.03 14.98
N LEU A 109 -14.60 1.50 15.80
CA LEU A 109 -15.15 0.16 15.59
C LEU A 109 -15.91 0.02 14.27
N GLN A 110 -16.62 1.07 13.82
CA GLN A 110 -17.26 1.08 12.50
C GLN A 110 -16.22 0.98 11.37
N ILE A 111 -15.13 1.74 11.46
CA ILE A 111 -14.05 1.72 10.47
C ILE A 111 -13.37 0.35 10.44
N ILE A 112 -12.97 -0.18 11.61
CA ILE A 112 -12.31 -1.48 11.69
C ILE A 112 -13.22 -2.61 11.19
N GLN A 113 -14.49 -2.63 11.59
CA GLN A 113 -15.43 -3.63 11.08
C GLN A 113 -15.59 -3.55 9.57
N HIS A 114 -15.67 -2.32 9.04
CA HIS A 114 -15.78 -2.10 7.62
C HIS A 114 -14.59 -2.72 6.87
N ASP A 115 -13.37 -2.40 7.31
CA ASP A 115 -12.13 -2.92 6.71
C ASP A 115 -12.05 -4.44 6.78
N CYS A 116 -12.37 -5.03 7.93
CA CYS A 116 -12.40 -6.48 8.11
C CYS A 116 -13.32 -7.15 7.07
N LYS A 117 -14.56 -6.67 6.96
CA LYS A 117 -15.55 -7.23 6.03
C LYS A 117 -15.15 -7.02 4.58
N LEU A 118 -14.63 -5.84 4.25
CA LEU A 118 -14.17 -5.51 2.90
C LEU A 118 -13.06 -6.45 2.46
N PHE A 119 -12.04 -6.65 3.30
CA PHE A 119 -10.91 -7.51 2.96
C PHE A 119 -11.29 -8.99 2.93
N GLU A 120 -12.14 -9.48 3.84
CA GLU A 120 -12.67 -10.84 3.72
C GLU A 120 -13.43 -11.04 2.42
N LYS A 121 -14.34 -10.12 2.07
CA LYS A 121 -15.12 -10.16 0.82
C LYS A 121 -14.21 -10.21 -0.42
N ILE A 122 -13.22 -9.32 -0.50
CA ILE A 122 -12.29 -9.26 -1.64
C ILE A 122 -11.47 -10.55 -1.73
N LEU A 123 -10.96 -11.05 -0.60
CA LEU A 123 -10.11 -12.23 -0.57
C LEU A 123 -10.89 -13.52 -0.80
N ASP A 124 -12.15 -13.59 -0.38
CA ASP A 124 -13.06 -14.70 -0.68
C ASP A 124 -13.41 -14.74 -2.17
N GLU A 125 -13.63 -13.58 -2.79
CA GLU A 125 -13.92 -13.47 -4.23
C GLU A 125 -12.68 -13.80 -5.09
N VAL A 126 -11.53 -13.22 -4.75
CA VAL A 126 -10.31 -13.32 -5.57
C VAL A 126 -9.54 -14.60 -5.28
N ASN A 127 -9.48 -15.05 -4.03
CA ASN A 127 -8.62 -16.12 -3.55
C ASN A 127 -7.18 -16.05 -4.14
N PRO A 128 -6.42 -14.96 -3.87
CA PRO A 128 -5.14 -14.72 -4.51
C PRO A 128 -4.05 -15.65 -3.99
N ASN A 129 -3.05 -15.97 -4.83
CA ASN A 129 -1.84 -16.67 -4.39
C ASN A 129 -0.82 -15.69 -3.80
N PHE A 130 -0.80 -14.45 -4.28
CA PHE A 130 0.15 -13.42 -3.88
C PHE A 130 -0.55 -12.09 -3.57
N LEU A 131 -0.05 -11.39 -2.56
CA LEU A 131 -0.35 -9.97 -2.31
C LEU A 131 0.91 -9.14 -2.58
N LEU A 132 0.86 -8.20 -3.53
CA LEU A 132 1.88 -7.15 -3.67
C LEU A 132 1.44 -5.92 -2.90
N ILE A 133 2.25 -5.49 -1.94
CA ILE A 133 1.95 -4.35 -1.07
C ILE A 133 3.22 -3.57 -0.72
N ASN A 134 3.07 -2.33 -0.29
CA ASN A 134 4.16 -1.54 0.28
C ASN A 134 4.41 -1.93 1.75
N GLY A 135 5.30 -1.21 2.42
CA GLY A 135 5.37 -1.20 3.88
C GLY A 135 4.00 -1.01 4.55
N VAL A 136 3.78 -1.72 5.66
CA VAL A 136 2.53 -1.72 6.42
C VAL A 136 2.46 -0.53 7.37
N ASP A 137 2.50 0.66 6.80
CA ASP A 137 2.60 1.93 7.55
C ASP A 137 1.23 2.46 8.06
N PHE A 138 0.14 1.87 7.58
CA PHE A 138 -1.25 2.17 7.96
C PHE A 138 -1.97 0.92 8.44
N HIS A 139 -2.95 1.08 9.34
CA HIS A 139 -3.72 -0.05 9.89
C HIS A 139 -4.34 -0.94 8.80
N ARG A 140 -4.91 -0.35 7.75
CA ARG A 140 -5.53 -1.07 6.63
C ARG A 140 -4.53 -1.96 5.86
N ASN A 141 -3.31 -1.48 5.66
CA ASN A 141 -2.25 -2.25 5.00
C ASN A 141 -1.82 -3.43 5.87
N TYR A 142 -1.64 -3.17 7.18
CA TYR A 142 -1.29 -4.20 8.15
C TYR A 142 -2.38 -5.27 8.24
N LEU A 143 -3.64 -4.86 8.38
CA LEU A 143 -4.81 -5.72 8.47
C LEU A 143 -4.91 -6.64 7.25
N LEU A 144 -4.88 -6.07 6.03
CA LEU A 144 -4.88 -6.85 4.79
C LEU A 144 -3.73 -7.87 4.75
N SER A 145 -2.51 -7.45 5.14
CA SER A 145 -1.35 -8.35 5.15
C SER A 145 -1.50 -9.50 6.16
N LYS A 146 -2.10 -9.25 7.33
CA LYS A 146 -2.34 -10.27 8.36
C LYS A 146 -3.41 -11.27 7.95
N ILE A 147 -4.51 -10.80 7.37
CA ILE A 147 -5.54 -11.68 6.81
C ILE A 147 -4.95 -12.54 5.68
N CYS A 148 -4.11 -11.97 4.82
CA CYS A 148 -3.45 -12.73 3.76
C CYS A 148 -2.54 -13.83 4.33
N LYS A 149 -1.66 -13.50 5.29
CA LYS A 149 -0.74 -14.46 5.90
C LYS A 149 -1.46 -15.64 6.56
N SER A 150 -2.47 -15.35 7.38
CA SER A 150 -3.29 -16.37 8.06
C SER A 150 -4.04 -17.28 7.09
N ARG A 151 -4.41 -16.77 5.91
CA ARG A 151 -5.01 -17.55 4.81
C ARG A 151 -3.98 -18.29 3.94
N GLY A 152 -2.68 -18.22 4.26
CA GLY A 152 -1.61 -18.84 3.47
C GLY A 152 -1.28 -18.12 2.16
N ILE A 153 -1.76 -16.89 1.98
CA ILE A 153 -1.48 -16.04 0.82
C ILE A 153 -0.08 -15.45 0.98
N LYS A 154 0.78 -15.61 -0.03
CA LYS A 154 2.15 -15.10 0.05
C LYS A 154 2.18 -13.58 -0.09
N VAL A 155 2.50 -12.89 0.99
CA VAL A 155 2.69 -11.44 0.98
C VAL A 155 4.08 -11.10 0.47
N LEU A 156 4.14 -10.17 -0.49
CA LEU A 156 5.35 -9.62 -1.09
C LEU A 156 5.39 -8.13 -0.76
N MET A 157 5.91 -7.80 0.41
CA MET A 157 6.12 -6.42 0.86
C MET A 157 7.39 -5.88 0.21
N LEU A 158 7.26 -4.77 -0.51
CA LEU A 158 8.41 -4.05 -1.02
C LEU A 158 8.89 -3.06 0.05
N SER A 159 10.18 -3.11 0.39
CA SER A 159 10.82 -2.08 1.22
C SER A 159 12.06 -1.51 0.56
N THR A 160 12.40 -0.27 0.89
CA THR A 160 13.61 0.35 0.35
C THR A 160 14.84 -0.28 1.00
N SER A 161 15.83 -0.65 0.20
CA SER A 161 17.10 -1.12 0.74
C SER A 161 17.89 0.04 1.35
N ARG A 162 18.89 -0.32 2.16
CA ARG A 162 19.99 0.60 2.55
C ARG A 162 20.96 0.85 1.40
N PHE A 163 20.98 -0.03 0.39
CA PHE A 163 21.75 0.12 -0.83
C PHE A 163 20.95 0.89 -1.89
N GLY A 164 21.56 1.90 -2.50
CA GLY A 164 20.95 2.69 -3.57
C GLY A 164 20.56 1.84 -4.77
N TYR A 165 19.46 2.23 -5.42
CA TYR A 165 18.83 1.50 -6.55
C TYR A 165 18.48 0.03 -6.24
N ARG A 166 18.37 -0.36 -4.97
CA ARG A 166 17.90 -1.70 -4.57
C ARG A 166 16.65 -1.60 -3.69
N CYS A 167 15.87 -2.67 -3.72
CA CYS A 167 14.75 -2.91 -2.83
C CYS A 167 14.89 -4.29 -2.20
N MET A 168 14.20 -4.51 -1.09
CA MET A 168 14.00 -5.81 -0.49
C MET A 168 12.54 -6.23 -0.71
N ILE A 169 12.34 -7.54 -0.90
CA ILE A 169 11.02 -8.15 -0.93
C ILE A 169 10.99 -9.21 0.15
N SER A 170 9.99 -9.12 1.03
CA SER A 170 9.81 -10.04 2.16
C SER A 170 8.34 -10.14 2.54
N SER A 171 8.00 -11.16 3.30
CA SER A 171 6.65 -11.32 3.86
C SER A 171 6.39 -10.39 5.04
N GLU A 172 7.43 -9.94 5.74
CA GLU A 172 7.33 -8.93 6.81
C GLU A 172 8.24 -7.75 6.52
N TYR A 173 7.80 -6.57 6.91
CA TYR A 173 8.61 -5.37 6.81
C TYR A 173 9.87 -5.50 7.69
N ASP A 174 11.01 -5.10 7.14
CA ASP A 174 12.33 -5.14 7.80
C ASP A 174 12.77 -6.52 8.36
N LYS A 175 12.20 -7.62 7.88
CA LYS A 175 12.67 -8.99 8.18
C LYS A 175 12.94 -9.78 6.91
N PHE A 176 13.91 -10.69 6.99
CA PHE A 176 14.09 -11.71 5.97
C PHE A 176 13.10 -12.85 6.19
N ASP A 177 12.63 -13.45 5.10
CA ASP A 177 11.83 -14.68 5.19
C ASP A 177 12.74 -15.81 5.71
N GLU A 178 12.32 -16.51 6.76
CA GLU A 178 13.11 -17.58 7.39
C GLU A 178 13.50 -18.70 6.41
N ASN A 179 12.66 -18.93 5.39
CA ASN A 179 12.88 -19.92 4.35
C ASN A 179 13.76 -19.44 3.19
N LEU A 180 14.36 -18.24 3.30
CA LEU A 180 15.25 -17.71 2.28
C LEU A 180 16.57 -18.48 2.28
N LYS A 181 16.63 -19.53 1.47
CA LYS A 181 17.88 -20.25 1.21
C LYS A 181 18.74 -19.44 0.25
N ILE A 182 19.82 -18.84 0.76
CA ILE A 182 20.85 -18.23 -0.08
C ILE A 182 21.79 -19.37 -0.52
N PRO A 183 21.92 -19.68 -1.82
CA PRO A 183 22.87 -20.69 -2.29
C PRO A 183 24.28 -20.31 -1.87
N ALA A 184 25.05 -21.25 -1.31
CA ALA A 184 26.41 -20.97 -0.79
C ALA A 184 27.36 -20.43 -1.87
N GLU A 185 27.17 -20.87 -3.11
CA GLU A 185 27.86 -20.39 -4.32
C GLU A 185 27.67 -18.89 -4.60
N ASN A 186 26.64 -18.26 -4.02
CA ASN A 186 26.35 -16.83 -4.18
C ASN A 186 26.87 -15.97 -3.01
N ILE A 187 27.66 -16.54 -2.08
CA ILE A 187 28.26 -15.78 -0.98
C ILE A 187 29.68 -15.38 -1.40
N PRO A 188 29.89 -14.14 -1.90
CA PRO A 188 31.22 -13.71 -2.28
C PRO A 188 32.10 -13.60 -1.02
N HIS A 189 33.30 -14.16 -1.07
CA HIS A 189 34.33 -13.89 -0.07
C HIS A 189 34.85 -12.47 -0.28
N LYS A 190 34.33 -11.52 0.50
CA LYS A 190 34.76 -10.12 0.49
C LYS A 190 35.54 -9.79 1.75
N ASN A 191 36.66 -9.08 1.59
CA ASN A 191 37.34 -8.44 2.71
C ASN A 191 36.65 -7.12 3.11
N LEU A 192 37.08 -6.54 4.23
CA LEU A 192 36.44 -5.34 4.78
C LEU A 192 36.54 -4.13 3.84
N ASN A 193 37.65 -3.95 3.13
CA ASN A 193 37.83 -2.85 2.18
C ASN A 193 36.88 -2.99 0.98
N GLU A 194 36.74 -4.20 0.44
CA GLU A 194 35.80 -4.49 -0.64
C GLU A 194 34.34 -4.26 -0.22
N LEU A 195 34.00 -4.48 1.05
CA LEU A 195 32.69 -4.15 1.59
C LEU A 195 32.48 -2.64 1.66
N TYR A 196 33.49 -1.87 2.10
CA TYR A 196 33.41 -0.40 2.11
C TYR A 196 33.27 0.18 0.71
N ASP A 197 34.02 -0.33 -0.26
CA ASP A 197 33.93 0.12 -1.65
C ASP A 197 32.56 -0.22 -2.25
N TYR A 198 32.01 -1.40 -1.94
CA TYR A 198 30.65 -1.77 -2.32
C TYR A 198 29.59 -0.83 -1.71
N LEU A 199 29.74 -0.46 -0.44
CA LEU A 199 28.86 0.50 0.23
C LEU A 199 28.92 1.89 -0.43
N LYS A 200 30.12 2.38 -0.76
CA LYS A 200 30.31 3.67 -1.47
C LYS A 200 29.70 3.64 -2.88
N GLN A 201 29.92 2.56 -3.62
CA GLN A 201 29.35 2.37 -4.96
C GLN A 201 27.82 2.32 -4.93
N HIS A 202 27.24 1.82 -3.84
CA HIS A 202 25.81 1.71 -3.66
C HIS A 202 25.27 2.68 -2.61
N ASP A 203 25.89 3.85 -2.49
CA ASP A 203 25.43 4.89 -1.59
C ASP A 203 24.02 5.36 -1.99
N LYS A 204 23.08 5.23 -1.05
CA LYS A 204 21.67 5.57 -1.29
C LYS A 204 21.49 7.06 -1.51
N PHE A 205 22.22 7.90 -0.80
CA PHE A 205 22.08 9.35 -0.86
C PHE A 205 22.58 9.89 -2.20
N ALA A 206 23.79 9.50 -2.61
CA ALA A 206 24.38 9.85 -3.90
C ALA A 206 23.47 9.44 -5.07
N HIS A 207 22.97 8.20 -5.04
CA HIS A 207 22.02 7.74 -6.05
C HIS A 207 20.71 8.54 -6.04
N THR A 208 20.14 8.81 -4.87
CA THR A 208 18.90 9.61 -4.77
C THR A 208 19.11 11.03 -5.32
N MET A 209 20.24 11.66 -5.04
CA MET A 209 20.61 12.98 -5.56
C MET A 209 20.80 13.00 -7.09
N SER A 210 21.20 11.88 -7.68
CA SER A 210 21.36 11.75 -9.14
C SER A 210 20.03 11.56 -9.89
N ILE A 211 18.95 11.20 -9.19
CA ILE A 211 17.62 11.10 -9.80
C ILE A 211 17.11 12.53 -10.04
N PRO A 212 16.84 12.95 -11.29
CA PRO A 212 16.25 14.24 -11.54
C PRO A 212 14.87 14.28 -10.88
N THR A 213 14.73 15.07 -9.82
CA THR A 213 13.42 15.27 -9.19
C THR A 213 12.48 15.88 -10.22
N GLY A 214 11.21 15.47 -10.25
CA GLY A 214 10.24 15.85 -11.29
C GLY A 214 9.99 17.36 -11.45
N ALA A 215 10.60 18.21 -10.61
CA ALA A 215 10.59 19.67 -10.75
C ALA A 215 11.85 20.23 -11.45
N GLY A 216 12.94 19.46 -11.55
CA GLY A 216 14.28 19.88 -11.96
C GLY A 216 14.53 19.92 -13.48
N GLY A 217 13.51 20.26 -14.27
CA GLY A 217 13.64 20.34 -15.74
C GLY A 217 12.50 21.04 -16.46
N TYR A 218 11.36 21.26 -15.80
CA TYR A 218 10.24 22.00 -16.38
C TYR A 218 10.37 23.50 -16.15
N SER A 219 10.02 24.28 -17.17
CA SER A 219 9.95 25.75 -17.07
C SER A 219 8.94 26.18 -16.00
N PHE A 220 9.18 27.36 -15.40
CA PHE A 220 8.26 27.94 -14.41
C PHE A 220 6.83 28.07 -14.94
N LEU A 221 6.67 28.46 -16.21
CA LEU A 221 5.37 28.55 -16.89
C LEU A 221 4.68 27.19 -17.00
N TYR A 222 5.42 26.12 -17.29
CA TYR A 222 4.85 24.77 -17.33
C TYR A 222 4.34 24.34 -15.95
N LYS A 223 5.08 24.65 -14.89
CA LYS A 223 4.66 24.38 -13.50
C LYS A 223 3.36 25.14 -13.16
N ILE A 224 3.29 26.43 -13.50
CA ILE A 224 2.07 27.24 -13.33
C ILE A 224 0.90 26.64 -14.12
N LYS A 225 1.09 26.30 -15.39
CA LYS A 225 0.04 25.69 -16.22
C LYS A 225 -0.46 24.38 -15.64
N THR A 226 0.45 23.55 -15.12
CA THR A 226 0.11 22.28 -14.46
C THR A 226 -0.68 22.51 -13.18
N LEU A 227 -0.29 23.50 -12.38
CA LEU A 227 -1.02 23.91 -11.18
C LEU A 227 -2.45 24.34 -11.53
N PHE A 228 -2.63 25.24 -12.51
CA PHE A 228 -3.97 25.67 -12.95
C PHE A 228 -4.81 24.50 -13.49
N HIS A 229 -4.19 23.59 -14.25
CA HIS A 229 -4.87 22.39 -14.73
C HIS A 229 -5.35 21.51 -13.58
N TRP A 230 -4.48 21.27 -12.59
CA TRP A 230 -4.82 20.51 -11.39
C TRP A 230 -5.92 21.21 -10.60
N MET A 231 -5.80 22.50 -10.29
CA MET A 231 -6.83 23.26 -9.56
C MET A 231 -8.20 23.16 -10.25
N ARG A 232 -8.25 23.33 -11.58
CA ARG A 232 -9.52 23.22 -12.32
C ARG A 232 -10.14 21.82 -12.25
N LYS A 233 -9.34 20.76 -12.23
CA LYS A 233 -9.83 19.36 -12.20
C LYS A 233 -10.12 18.85 -10.79
N THR A 234 -9.43 19.39 -9.80
CA THR A 234 -9.48 18.91 -8.41
C THR A 234 -10.48 19.69 -7.57
N PHE A 235 -10.75 20.98 -7.83
CA PHE A 235 -11.70 21.75 -7.00
C PHE A 235 -13.17 21.50 -7.39
N ASP A 236 -13.58 20.24 -7.43
CA ASP A 236 -14.98 19.83 -7.63
C ASP A 236 -15.79 19.92 -6.32
N GLN A 237 -17.11 19.74 -6.41
CA GLN A 237 -18.00 19.81 -5.25
C GLN A 237 -17.58 18.83 -4.14
N LYS A 238 -17.24 17.59 -4.51
CA LYS A 238 -16.82 16.54 -3.57
C LYS A 238 -15.50 16.89 -2.87
N TYR A 239 -14.58 17.58 -3.55
CA TYR A 239 -13.36 18.12 -2.91
C TYR A 239 -13.70 19.14 -1.83
N ARG A 240 -14.61 20.09 -2.14
CA ARG A 240 -15.02 21.12 -1.19
C ARG A 240 -15.71 20.50 0.02
N GLU A 241 -16.62 19.56 -0.20
CA GLU A 241 -17.25 18.80 0.89
C GLU A 241 -16.24 18.02 1.74
N SER A 242 -15.17 17.47 1.13
CA SER A 242 -14.13 16.72 1.85
C SER A 242 -13.11 17.58 2.61
N THR A 243 -12.90 18.83 2.18
CA THR A 243 -11.86 19.72 2.72
C THR A 243 -12.45 20.75 3.70
N PHE A 244 -13.72 21.11 3.53
CA PHE A 244 -14.47 22.02 4.39
C PHE A 244 -15.47 21.22 5.24
N PHE A 245 -14.98 20.28 6.04
CA PHE A 245 -15.76 19.81 7.19
C PHE A 245 -15.58 20.83 8.32
N ASN A 246 -16.62 21.64 8.52
CA ASN A 246 -16.87 22.54 9.66
C ASN A 246 -15.86 23.69 9.89
N THR A 247 -16.10 24.81 9.22
CA THR A 247 -16.21 26.09 9.93
C THR A 247 -17.69 26.45 10.03
#